data_AF-A0A2V8ZPM1-F1
#
_entry.id   AF-A0A2V8ZPM1-F1
#
_cell.length_a   1.000
_cell.length_b   1.000
_cell.length_c   1.000
_cell.angle_alpha   90.00
_cell.angle_beta   90.00
_cell.angle_gamma   90.00
#
_symmetry.space_group_name_H-M   'P 1'
#
loop_
_entity.id
_entity.type
_entity.pdbx_description
1 polymer ?
#
loop_
_entity_poly.entity_id
_entity_poly.type
_entity_poly.pdbx_seq_one_letter_code
_entity_poly.pdbx_strand_id
1 'polypeptide(L)' 'MNQAGVDWQLIIYGGAMHGFTHKHSPALPGVAYHAPSDTRSATAIQHFLAELFGSNPDSVNS' A
#
# COMPACT_ATOMS: atom_id res chain seq x y z
N MET A 1 -9.49 13.16 -10.13
CA MET A 1 -8.20 12.47 -10.32
C MET A 1 -7.79 12.42 -11.79
N ASN A 2 -8.67 11.98 -12.72
CA ASN A 2 -8.33 11.93 -14.15
C ASN A 2 -7.93 13.29 -14.77
N GLN A 3 -8.57 14.40 -14.37
CA GLN A 3 -8.20 15.74 -14.84
C GLN A 3 -6.87 16.26 -14.29
N ALA A 4 -6.32 15.65 -13.24
CA ALA A 4 -5.05 16.06 -12.64
C ALA A 4 -3.83 15.33 -13.23
N GLY A 5 -4.05 14.35 -14.12
CA GLY A 5 -2.96 13.57 -14.73
C GLY A 5 -2.14 12.74 -13.74
N VAL A 6 -2.66 12.52 -12.52
CA VAL A 6 -1.98 11.77 -11.46
C VAL A 6 -2.19 10.28 -11.69
N ASP A 7 -1.13 9.49 -11.56
CA ASP A 7 -1.21 8.04 -11.46
C ASP A 7 -1.57 7.64 -10.02
N TRP A 8 -2.68 6.94 -9.84
CA TRP A 8 -3.23 6.60 -8.54
C TRP A 8 -3.86 5.21 -8.53
N GLN A 9 -3.76 4.55 -7.38
CA GLN A 9 -4.36 3.25 -7.13
C GLN A 9 -5.20 3.31 -5.84
N LEU A 10 -6.37 2.66 -5.83
CA LEU A 10 -7.19 2.48 -4.63
C LEU A 10 -7.39 0.98 -4.38
N ILE A 11 -7.00 0.52 -3.18
CA ILE A 11 -7.12 -0.89 -2.78
C ILE A 11 -8.00 -0.97 -1.54
N ILE A 12 -9.06 -1.78 -1.60
CA ILE A 12 -10.02 -1.95 -0.51
C ILE A 12 -9.80 -3.31 0.16
N TYR A 13 -9.56 -3.29 1.47
CA TYR A 13 -9.38 -4.50 2.28
C TYR A 13 -10.62 -4.78 3.13
N GLY A 14 -11.41 -5.77 2.74
CA GLY A 14 -12.57 -6.21 3.52
C GLY A 14 -12.18 -6.71 4.92
N GLY A 15 -12.95 -6.32 5.93
CA GLY A 15 -12.71 -6.69 7.34
C GLY A 15 -11.62 -5.88 8.06
N ALA A 16 -10.88 -5.02 7.35
CA ALA A 16 -9.93 -4.11 7.97
C ALA A 16 -10.64 -2.95 8.68
N MET A 17 -10.19 -2.63 9.89
CA MET A 17 -10.59 -1.45 10.64
C MET A 17 -9.53 -0.34 10.54
N HIS A 18 -9.75 0.81 11.17
CA HIS A 18 -8.69 1.82 11.26
C HIS A 18 -7.47 1.24 11.99
N GLY A 19 -6.27 1.69 11.63
CA GLY A 19 -5.03 1.23 12.24
C GLY A 19 -4.72 -0.26 12.00
N PHE A 20 -5.22 -0.85 10.92
CA PHE A 20 -5.03 -2.28 10.63
C PHE A 20 -3.56 -2.73 10.50
N THR A 21 -2.62 -1.81 10.34
CA THR A 21 -1.17 -2.03 10.32
C THR A 21 -0.51 -1.94 11.69
N HIS A 22 -1.22 -1.43 12.71
CA HIS A 22 -0.65 -1.15 14.04
C HIS A 22 -0.86 -2.32 15.00
N LYS A 23 0.11 -3.23 15.07
CA LYS A 23 0.10 -4.44 15.92
C LYS A 23 -0.20 -4.18 17.40
N HIS A 24 0.26 -3.05 17.92
CA HIS A 24 0.14 -2.69 19.34
C HIS A 24 -0.76 -1.46 19.55
N SER A 25 -1.75 -1.26 18.67
CA SER A 25 -2.70 -0.16 18.83
C SER A 25 -3.52 -0.32 20.12
N PRO A 26 -3.83 0.77 20.84
CA PRO A 26 -4.82 0.72 21.91
C PRO A 26 -6.16 0.20 21.38
N ALA A 27 -6.88 -0.56 22.22
CA ALA A 27 -8.20 -1.08 21.90
C ALA A 27 -9.22 0.06 21.92
N LEU A 28 -9.50 0.62 20.74
CA LEU A 28 -10.53 1.64 20.52
C LEU A 28 -11.60 1.06 19.60
N PRO A 29 -12.89 1.38 19.81
CA PRO A 29 -13.94 0.97 18.89
C PRO A 29 -13.62 1.41 17.45
N GLY A 30 -13.62 0.46 16.51
CA GLY A 30 -13.30 0.74 15.10
C GLY A 30 -11.80 0.84 14.77
N VAL A 31 -10.91 0.55 15.73
CA VAL A 31 -9.46 0.45 15.53
C VAL A 31 -9.00 -0.94 15.92
N ALA A 32 -8.47 -1.70 14.96
CA ALA A 32 -8.01 -3.06 15.22
C ALA A 32 -6.94 -3.48 14.23
N TYR A 33 -5.89 -4.13 14.75
CA TYR A 33 -4.88 -4.79 13.93
C TYR A 33 -5.52 -5.89 13.09
N HIS A 34 -5.17 -5.97 11.80
CA HIS A 34 -5.66 -7.02 10.90
C HIS A 34 -4.51 -7.54 10.03
N ALA A 35 -3.86 -8.61 10.50
CA ALA A 35 -2.64 -9.17 9.91
C ALA A 35 -2.71 -9.45 8.39
N PRO A 36 -3.83 -9.98 7.83
CA PRO A 36 -3.93 -10.18 6.39
C PRO A 36 -3.87 -8.86 5.61
N SER A 37 -4.52 -7.80 6.10
CA SER A 37 -4.54 -6.50 5.42
C SER A 37 -3.22 -5.76 5.57
N ASP A 38 -2.58 -5.86 6.74
CA ASP A 38 -1.22 -5.35 6.98
C ASP A 38 -0.25 -5.90 5.93
N THR A 39 -0.17 -7.23 5.84
CA THR A 39 0.71 -7.92 4.89
C THR A 39 0.42 -7.53 3.43
N ARG A 40 -0.85 -7.56 3.01
CA ARG A 40 -1.23 -7.24 1.63
C ARG A 40 -0.97 -5.78 1.28
N SER A 41 -1.20 -4.86 2.22
CA SER A 41 -0.92 -3.43 2.03
C SER A 41 0.57 -3.15 1.89
N ALA A 42 1.41 -3.85 2.66
CA ALA A 42 2.86 -3.73 2.54
C ALA A 42 3.36 -4.21 1.17
N THR A 43 2.85 -5.34 0.67
CA THR A 43 3.18 -5.84 -0.68
C THR A 43 2.74 -4.85 -1.77
N ALA A 44 1.52 -4.29 -1.66
CA ALA A 44 1.03 -3.33 -2.64
C ALA A 44 1.91 -2.06 -2.70
N ILE A 45 2.34 -1.53 -1.54
CA ILE A 45 3.26 -0.39 -1.49
C ILE A 45 4.60 -0.73 -2.13
N GLN A 46 5.15 -1.93 -1.84
CA GLN A 46 6.42 -2.36 -2.44
C GLN A 46 6.32 -2.45 -3.96
N HIS A 47 5.23 -3.00 -4.50
CA HIS A 47 5.02 -3.09 -5.94
C HIS A 47 4.90 -1.70 -6.58
N PHE A 48 4.10 -0.80 -6.00
CA PHE A 48 3.95 0.56 -6.50
C PHE A 48 5.28 1.33 -6.51
N LEU A 49 6.10 1.19 -5.46
CA LEU A 49 7.42 1.81 -5.41
C LEU A 49 8.41 1.17 -6.40
N ALA A 50 8.31 -0.15 -6.63
CA ALA A 50 9.13 -0.84 -7.61
C ALA A 50 8.80 -0.42 -9.05
N GLU A 51 7.54 -0.10 -9.36
CA GLU A 51 7.15 0.46 -10.66
C GLU A 51 7.80 1.82 -10.92
N LEU A 52 7.92 2.65 -9.87
CA LEU A 52 8.46 4.01 -9.99
C LEU A 52 9.98 4.09 -9.92
N PHE A 53 10.61 3.19 -9.14
CA PHE A 53 12.04 3.29 -8.79
C PHE A 53 12.84 2.02 -9.08
N GLY A 54 12.19 0.94 -9.52
CA GLY A 54 12.87 -0.28 -9.95
C GLY A 54 13.78 0.02 -11.14
N SER A 55 14.99 -0.53 -11.13
CA SER A 55 15.97 -0.32 -12.21
C SER A 55 15.39 -0.79 -13.55
N ASN A 56 15.25 0.14 -14.49
CA ASN A 56 15.00 -0.19 -15.88
C ASN A 56 16.26 -0.88 -16.45
N PRO A 57 16.24 -2.17 -16.84
CA PRO A 57 17.39 -2.85 -17.40
C PRO A 57 17.92 -2.21 -18.70
N ASP A 58 17.14 -1.33 -19.34
CA ASP A 58 17.49 -0.69 -20.62
C ASP A 58 18.40 0.54 -20.50
N SER A 59 18.83 0.93 -19.29
CA SER A 59 19.64 2.14 -19.07
C SER A 59 21.16 1.96 -19.21
N VAL A 60 21.65 0.77 -19.58
CA VAL A 60 23.09 0.45 -19.62
C VAL A 60 23.72 0.59 -21.02
N ASN A 61 22.96 0.95 -22.06
CA ASN A 61 23.51 1.16 -23.40
C ASN A 61 23.03 2.49 -24.03
N SER A 62 23.73 3.58 -23.74
CA SER A 62 23.74 4.82 -24.54
C SER A 62 25.07 5.54 -24.37
#